data_AF-A0AAD9SFM4-F1
#
_entry.id   AF-A0AAD9SFM4-F1
#
_cell.length_a   1.000
_cell.length_b   1.000
_cell.length_c   1.000
_cell.angle_alpha   90.00
_cell.angle_beta   90.00
_cell.angle_gamma   90.00
#
_symmetry.space_group_name_H-M   'P 1'
#
loop_
_entity.id
_entity.type
_entity.pdbx_description
1 polymer ?
#
loop_
_entity_poly.entity_id
_entity_poly.type
_entity_poly.pdbx_seq_one_letter_code
_entity_poly.pdbx_strand_id
1 'polypeptide(L)'
;MSLQKSTSFLFALFLISVASTKVLHLALHLGAIPLAAFFLYLPTFFIPDVALLIITRLLLRRERGVGSLVGLLLGSFISCVTFIAASCQIGFFTRTGADIQWSAARTVAKDKDGVAVLLSESSSVLVPAVIILALAWFSHAWVYEVSGNILRTLAGLWRASESRIVL
;
A
#
# COMPACT_ATOMS: atom_id res chain seq x y z
N MET A 1 3.97 -23.87 9.04
CA MET A 1 5.12 -23.10 8.52
C MET A 1 4.78 -22.32 7.23
N SER A 2 3.83 -22.77 6.41
CA SER A 2 3.38 -22.09 5.17
C SER A 2 2.66 -20.75 5.41
N LEU A 3 1.71 -20.69 6.34
CA LEU A 3 0.89 -19.49 6.60
C LEU A 3 1.69 -18.24 6.98
N GLN A 4 2.82 -18.39 7.67
CA GLN A 4 3.67 -17.26 8.08
C GLN A 4 4.40 -16.63 6.88
N LYS A 5 4.77 -17.43 5.88
CA LYS A 5 5.35 -16.92 4.64
C LYS A 5 4.30 -16.14 3.84
N SER A 6 3.06 -16.65 3.78
CA SER A 6 1.95 -15.98 3.10
C SER A 6 1.58 -14.64 3.73
N THR A 7 1.48 -14.54 5.07
CA THR A 7 1.15 -13.26 5.73
C THR A 7 2.26 -12.22 5.57
N SER A 8 3.52 -12.65 5.63
CA SER A 8 4.66 -11.76 5.41
C SER A 8 4.70 -11.24 3.97
N PHE A 9 4.41 -12.12 3.00
CA PHE A 9 4.32 -11.75 1.59
C PHE A 9 3.17 -10.77 1.32
N LEU A 10 1.96 -11.04 1.84
CA LEU A 10 0.80 -10.14 1.67
C LEU A 10 1.07 -8.75 2.25
N PHE A 11 1.67 -8.68 3.43
CA PHE A 11 2.05 -7.42 4.04
C PHE A 11 3.09 -6.64 3.20
N ALA A 12 4.09 -7.33 2.67
CA ALA A 12 5.11 -6.72 1.82
C ALA A 12 4.55 -6.28 0.47
N LEU A 13 3.64 -7.06 -0.12
CA LEU A 13 2.92 -6.72 -1.33
C LEU A 13 2.12 -5.43 -1.14
N PHE A 14 1.39 -5.33 -0.03
CA PHE A 14 0.66 -4.12 0.33
C PHE A 14 1.60 -2.92 0.50
N LEU A 15 2.66 -3.05 1.32
CA LEU A 15 3.63 -1.97 1.56
C LEU A 15 4.24 -1.44 0.26
N ILE A 16 4.72 -2.35 -0.60
CA ILE A 16 5.40 -1.97 -1.85
C ILE A 16 4.42 -1.36 -2.85
N SER A 17 3.19 -1.84 -2.91
CA SER A 17 2.15 -1.25 -3.75
C SER A 17 1.86 0.20 -3.34
N VAL A 18 1.71 0.44 -2.04
CA VAL A 18 1.53 1.79 -1.47
C VAL A 18 2.76 2.64 -1.76
N ALA A 19 3.97 2.15 -1.45
CA ALA A 19 5.21 2.89 -1.65
C ALA A 19 5.43 3.28 -3.12
N SER A 20 5.19 2.35 -4.06
CA SER A 20 5.34 2.60 -5.50
C SER A 20 4.39 3.69 -6.00
N THR A 21 3.14 3.66 -5.53
CA THR A 21 2.13 4.67 -5.87
C THR A 21 2.51 6.05 -5.30
N LYS A 22 3.10 6.09 -4.10
CA LYS A 22 3.60 7.33 -3.50
C LYS A 22 4.80 7.90 -4.24
N VAL A 23 5.76 7.05 -4.61
CA VAL A 23 6.92 7.46 -5.42
C VAL A 23 6.45 8.09 -6.73
N LEU A 24 5.45 7.48 -7.39
CA LEU A 24 4.87 8.03 -8.61
C LEU A 24 4.21 9.40 -8.37
N HIS A 25 3.33 9.52 -7.38
CA HIS A 25 2.67 10.80 -7.07
C HIS A 25 3.67 11.90 -6.68
N LEU A 26 4.71 11.55 -5.93
CA LEU A 26 5.79 12.46 -5.58
C LEU A 26 6.55 12.92 -6.83
N ALA A 27 6.96 11.98 -7.68
CA ALA A 27 7.66 12.29 -8.92
C ALA A 27 6.85 13.26 -9.81
N LEU A 28 5.52 13.10 -9.83
CA LEU A 28 4.62 13.97 -10.58
C LEU A 28 4.44 15.36 -9.97
N HIS A 29 4.40 15.47 -8.64
CA HIS A 29 4.15 16.73 -7.95
C HIS A 29 5.41 17.55 -7.66
N LEU A 30 6.59 16.92 -7.64
CA LEU A 30 7.88 17.60 -7.41
C LEU A 30 8.19 18.68 -8.46
N GLY A 31 7.63 18.57 -9.68
CA GLY A 31 7.80 19.56 -10.73
C GLY A 31 6.76 20.69 -10.74
N ALA A 32 5.65 20.56 -10.00
CA ALA A 32 4.47 21.41 -10.15
C ALA A 32 4.18 22.34 -8.95
N ILE A 33 4.72 22.04 -7.75
CA ILE A 33 4.35 22.74 -6.51
C ILE A 33 5.59 23.31 -5.80
N PRO A 34 5.53 24.53 -5.24
CA PRO A 34 6.60 25.06 -4.38
C PRO A 34 6.89 24.14 -3.20
N LEU A 35 8.17 23.79 -3.02
CA LEU A 35 8.69 22.82 -2.03
C LEU A 35 8.13 23.03 -0.60
N ALA A 36 7.88 24.27 -0.19
CA ALA A 36 7.34 24.58 1.13
C ALA A 36 5.90 24.05 1.35
N ALA A 37 5.03 24.17 0.35
CA ALA A 37 3.67 23.62 0.43
C ALA A 37 3.68 22.09 0.37
N PHE A 38 4.61 21.52 -0.42
CA PHE A 38 4.82 20.09 -0.50
C PHE A 38 5.16 19.46 0.87
N PHE A 39 6.08 20.06 1.64
CA PHE A 39 6.41 19.57 2.99
C PHE A 39 5.26 19.71 4.00
N LEU A 40 4.44 20.76 3.87
CA LEU A 40 3.30 20.98 4.78
C LEU A 40 2.14 19.98 4.53
N TYR A 41 1.90 19.58 3.28
CA TYR A 41 0.86 18.62 2.91
C TYR A 41 1.30 17.16 3.03
N LEU A 42 2.60 16.90 3.09
CA LEU A 42 3.19 15.57 3.19
C LEU A 42 2.61 14.75 4.34
N PRO A 43 2.49 15.25 5.58
CA PRO A 43 1.93 14.48 6.70
C PRO A 43 0.51 13.99 6.40
N THR A 44 -0.37 14.86 5.91
CA THR A 44 -1.76 14.52 5.56
C THR A 44 -1.82 13.47 4.45
N PHE A 45 -0.86 13.48 3.54
CA PHE A 45 -0.77 12.51 2.46
C PHE A 45 -0.28 11.13 2.93
N PHE A 46 0.54 11.05 3.98
CA PHE A 46 1.12 9.78 4.47
C PHE A 46 0.33 9.16 5.65
N ILE A 47 -0.41 9.95 6.43
CA ILE A 47 -1.17 9.46 7.59
C ILE A 47 -2.16 8.33 7.23
N PRO A 48 -3.00 8.45 6.16
CA PRO A 48 -3.93 7.38 5.79
C PRO A 48 -3.20 6.07 5.44
N ASP A 49 -2.06 6.17 4.76
CA ASP A 49 -1.27 5.01 4.37
C ASP A 49 -0.61 4.33 5.57
N VAL A 50 -0.10 5.11 6.52
CA VAL A 50 0.42 4.59 7.79
C VAL A 50 -0.69 3.90 8.59
N ALA A 51 -1.89 4.48 8.63
CA ALA A 51 -3.05 3.85 9.27
C ALA A 51 -3.42 2.53 8.59
N LEU A 52 -3.48 2.49 7.26
CA LEU A 52 -3.76 1.25 6.51
C LEU A 52 -2.65 0.20 6.69
N LEU A 53 -1.39 0.60 6.81
CA LEU A 53 -0.28 -0.30 7.12
C LEU A 53 -0.44 -0.95 8.50
N ILE A 54 -0.82 -0.17 9.51
CA ILE A 54 -1.08 -0.68 10.85
C ILE A 54 -2.30 -1.61 10.83
N ILE A 55 -3.41 -1.22 10.19
CA ILE A 55 -4.63 -2.03 10.09
C ILE A 55 -4.35 -3.35 9.38
N THR A 56 -3.72 -3.32 8.21
CA THR A 56 -3.38 -4.51 7.42
C THR A 56 -2.49 -5.45 8.22
N ARG A 57 -1.55 -4.88 8.98
CA ARG A 57 -0.70 -5.67 9.88
C ARG A 57 -1.46 -6.31 11.03
N LEU A 58 -2.39 -5.60 11.64
CA LEU A 58 -3.24 -6.13 12.71
C LEU A 58 -4.16 -7.23 12.19
N LEU A 59 -4.73 -7.07 10.99
CA LEU A 59 -5.52 -8.09 10.29
C LEU A 59 -4.70 -9.35 9.98
N LEU A 60 -3.45 -9.17 9.54
CA LEU A 60 -2.53 -10.26 9.26
C LEU A 60 -1.82 -10.79 10.51
N ARG A 61 -2.16 -10.27 11.70
CA ARG A 61 -1.56 -10.68 12.97
C ARG A 61 -2.09 -12.06 13.33
N ARG A 62 -1.15 -12.94 13.67
CA ARG A 62 -1.42 -14.35 13.91
C ARG A 62 -2.04 -14.55 15.29
N GLU A 63 -3.36 -14.54 15.35
CA GLU A 63 -4.17 -15.04 16.46
C GLU A 63 -4.62 -16.49 16.14
N ARG A 64 -4.90 -17.33 17.14
CA ARG A 64 -5.52 -18.66 16.91
C ARG A 64 -7.04 -18.52 17.06
N GLY A 65 -7.81 -18.74 15.99
CA GLY A 65 -9.27 -18.70 16.03
C GLY A 65 -9.92 -18.17 14.75
N VAL A 66 -11.26 -18.11 14.73
CA VAL A 66 -12.06 -17.64 13.58
C VAL A 66 -11.72 -16.20 13.18
N GLY A 67 -11.43 -15.33 14.15
CA GLY A 67 -11.02 -13.95 13.89
C GLY A 67 -9.73 -13.81 13.08
N SER A 68 -8.83 -14.79 13.19
CA SER A 68 -7.58 -14.84 12.41
C SER A 68 -7.84 -15.17 10.94
N LEU A 69 -8.83 -16.04 10.67
CA LEU A 69 -9.22 -16.35 9.29
C LEU A 69 -9.89 -15.15 8.63
N VAL A 70 -10.79 -14.47 9.35
CA VAL A 70 -11.43 -13.23 8.87
C VAL A 70 -10.38 -12.14 8.62
N GLY A 71 -9.44 -11.97 9.55
CA GLY A 71 -8.33 -11.02 9.40
C GLY A 71 -7.45 -11.33 8.20
N LEU A 72 -7.13 -12.61 7.96
CA LEU A 72 -6.36 -13.05 6.80
C LEU A 72 -7.10 -12.79 5.48
N LEU A 73 -8.38 -13.13 5.40
CA LEU A 73 -9.19 -12.90 4.20
C LEU A 73 -9.30 -11.41 3.88
N LEU A 74 -9.60 -10.60 4.88
CA LEU A 74 -9.74 -9.15 4.72
C LEU A 74 -8.39 -8.50 4.40
N GLY A 75 -7.31 -8.89 5.07
CA GLY A 75 -5.97 -8.39 4.81
C GLY A 75 -5.46 -8.79 3.42
N SER A 76 -5.75 -10.01 2.99
CA SER A 76 -5.45 -10.48 1.64
C SER A 76 -6.24 -9.71 0.58
N PHE A 77 -7.54 -9.45 0.83
CA PHE A 77 -8.38 -8.68 -0.07
C PHE A 77 -7.86 -7.25 -0.23
N ILE A 78 -7.57 -6.56 0.87
CA ILE A 78 -6.99 -5.21 0.86
C ILE A 78 -5.67 -5.21 0.09
N SER A 79 -4.77 -6.14 0.39
CA SER A 79 -3.47 -6.24 -0.27
C SER A 79 -3.61 -6.45 -1.79
N CYS A 80 -4.54 -7.31 -2.21
CA CYS A 80 -4.80 -7.58 -3.62
C CYS A 80 -5.39 -6.37 -4.36
N VAL A 81 -6.38 -5.71 -3.76
CA VAL A 81 -7.00 -4.51 -4.34
C VAL A 81 -5.97 -3.40 -4.47
N THR A 82 -5.16 -3.16 -3.44
CA THR A 82 -4.09 -2.15 -3.49
C THR A 82 -3.02 -2.48 -4.53
N PHE A 83 -2.66 -3.76 -4.67
CA PHE A 83 -1.73 -4.22 -5.70
C PHE A 83 -2.24 -3.97 -7.12
N ILE A 84 -3.49 -4.35 -7.39
CA ILE A 84 -4.12 -4.12 -8.70
C ILE A 84 -4.21 -2.61 -8.98
N ALA A 85 -4.68 -1.83 -8.01
CA ALA A 85 -4.80 -0.38 -8.16
C ALA A 85 -3.44 0.29 -8.44
N ALA A 86 -2.39 -0.08 -7.70
CA ALA A 86 -1.04 0.45 -7.90
C ALA A 86 -0.47 0.07 -9.28
N SER A 87 -0.67 -1.18 -9.70
CA SER A 87 -0.22 -1.65 -11.02
C SER A 87 -0.95 -0.91 -12.14
N CYS A 88 -2.26 -0.70 -12.00
CA CYS A 88 -3.05 0.08 -12.96
C CYS A 88 -2.59 1.54 -13.02
N GLN A 89 -2.38 2.19 -11.87
CA GLN A 89 -1.93 3.57 -11.80
C GLN A 89 -0.59 3.75 -12.55
N ILE A 90 0.40 2.91 -12.24
CA ILE A 90 1.72 3.00 -12.86
C ILE A 90 1.65 2.63 -14.35
N GLY A 91 0.96 1.53 -14.68
CA GLY A 91 0.83 1.06 -16.05
C GLY A 91 0.16 2.08 -16.97
N PHE A 92 -0.92 2.71 -16.50
CA PHE A 92 -1.61 3.77 -17.22
C PHE A 92 -0.73 5.02 -17.36
N PHE A 93 -0.10 5.45 -16.26
CA PHE A 93 0.80 6.60 -16.27
C PHE A 93 1.94 6.43 -17.29
N THR A 94 2.56 5.26 -17.36
CA THR A 94 3.66 5.02 -18.32
C THR A 94 3.24 5.13 -19.79
N ARG A 95 1.95 5.00 -20.11
CA ARG A 95 1.42 5.05 -21.48
C ARG A 95 0.84 6.40 -21.84
N THR A 96 0.06 6.98 -20.93
CA THR A 96 -0.71 8.20 -21.20
C THR A 96 -0.04 9.44 -20.63
N GLY A 97 0.90 9.29 -19.69
CA GLY A 97 1.47 10.39 -18.90
C GLY A 97 0.47 11.04 -17.94
N ALA A 98 -0.75 10.51 -17.83
CA ALA A 98 -1.82 11.06 -17.02
C ALA A 98 -2.08 10.20 -15.77
N ASP A 99 -2.51 10.86 -14.69
CA ASP A 99 -2.92 10.20 -13.45
C ASP A 99 -4.38 9.69 -13.56
N ILE A 100 -4.64 8.49 -13.04
CA ILE A 100 -6.01 7.95 -13.00
C ILE A 100 -6.84 8.75 -11.98
N GLN A 101 -7.86 9.44 -12.46
CA GLN A 101 -8.85 10.07 -11.60
C GLN A 101 -9.90 9.05 -11.15
N TRP A 102 -9.65 8.43 -10.00
CA TRP A 102 -10.57 7.45 -9.41
C TRP A 102 -11.98 8.00 -9.11
N SER A 103 -12.10 9.31 -8.93
CA SER A 103 -13.40 10.01 -8.81
C SER A 103 -14.23 9.93 -10.09
N ALA A 104 -13.58 9.95 -11.26
CA ALA A 104 -14.22 9.82 -12.57
C ALA A 104 -14.38 8.36 -13.01
N ALA A 105 -13.69 7.42 -12.36
CA ALA A 105 -13.71 6.00 -12.73
C ALA A 105 -15.13 5.40 -12.77
N ARG A 106 -16.05 5.86 -11.92
CA ARG A 106 -17.46 5.42 -11.95
C ARG A 106 -18.19 5.84 -13.23
N THR A 107 -17.87 7.02 -13.76
CA THR A 107 -18.45 7.53 -15.01
C THR A 107 -17.84 6.81 -16.20
N VAL A 108 -16.51 6.65 -16.19
CA VAL A 108 -15.76 5.89 -17.20
C VAL A 108 -16.22 4.43 -17.26
N ALA A 109 -16.51 3.79 -16.13
CA ALA A 109 -17.01 2.41 -16.07
C ALA A 109 -18.43 2.24 -16.66
N LYS A 110 -19.22 3.32 -16.76
CA LYS A 110 -20.54 3.30 -17.40
C LYS A 110 -20.46 3.56 -18.90
N ASP A 111 -19.33 4.07 -19.38
CA ASP A 111 -19.09 4.37 -20.79
C ASP A 111 -18.35 3.20 -21.46
N LYS A 112 -18.90 2.70 -22.57
CA LYS A 112 -18.30 1.56 -23.28
C LYS A 112 -16.95 1.93 -23.88
N ASP A 113 -16.81 3.16 -24.35
CA ASP A 113 -15.58 3.66 -24.96
C ASP A 113 -14.51 3.88 -23.88
N GLY A 114 -14.90 4.41 -22.71
CA GLY A 114 -14.05 4.54 -21.55
C GLY A 114 -13.51 3.20 -21.04
N VAL A 115 -14.35 2.18 -20.94
CA VAL A 115 -13.93 0.81 -20.57
C VAL A 115 -13.03 0.20 -21.65
N ALA A 116 -13.33 0.41 -22.94
CA ALA A 116 -12.51 -0.11 -24.03
C ALA A 116 -11.08 0.46 -24.01
N VAL A 117 -10.93 1.76 -23.71
CA VAL A 117 -9.61 2.41 -23.55
C VAL A 117 -8.86 1.85 -22.33
N LEU A 118 -9.54 1.64 -21.20
CA LEU A 118 -8.90 1.02 -20.03
C LEU A 118 -8.45 -0.42 -20.30
N LEU A 119 -9.24 -1.18 -21.07
CA LEU A 119 -8.93 -2.55 -21.44
C LEU A 119 -7.83 -2.64 -22.50
N SER A 120 -7.75 -1.71 -23.46
CA SER A 120 -6.66 -1.68 -24.44
C SER A 120 -5.30 -1.42 -23.77
N GLU A 121 -5.29 -0.56 -22.75
CA GLU A 121 -4.08 -0.22 -21.98
C GLU A 121 -3.74 -1.26 -20.89
N SER A 122 -4.58 -2.28 -20.69
CA SER A 122 -4.38 -3.32 -19.66
C SER A 122 -3.06 -4.09 -19.80
N SER A 123 -2.54 -4.21 -21.03
CA SER A 123 -1.24 -4.85 -21.28
C SER A 123 -0.08 -4.11 -20.59
N SER A 124 -0.20 -2.79 -20.42
CA SER A 124 0.81 -1.97 -19.73
C SER A 124 0.83 -2.18 -18.22
N VAL A 125 -0.21 -2.80 -17.65
CA VAL A 125 -0.32 -3.10 -16.21
C VAL A 125 0.56 -4.28 -15.81
N LEU A 126 0.88 -5.18 -16.76
CA LEU A 126 1.62 -6.41 -16.48
C LEU A 126 3.05 -6.15 -16.02
N VAL A 127 3.75 -5.21 -16.64
CA VAL A 127 5.13 -4.87 -16.29
C VAL A 127 5.25 -4.35 -14.85
N PRO A 128 4.53 -3.30 -14.43
CA PRO A 128 4.57 -2.82 -13.05
C PRO A 128 4.04 -3.86 -12.05
N ALA A 129 3.05 -4.67 -12.42
CA ALA A 129 2.58 -5.78 -11.59
C ALA A 129 3.70 -6.79 -11.29
N VAL A 130 4.47 -7.20 -12.30
CA VAL A 130 5.61 -8.12 -12.13
C VAL A 130 6.70 -7.48 -11.27
N ILE A 131 7.00 -6.20 -11.47
CA ILE A 131 8.01 -5.48 -10.68
C ILE A 131 7.61 -5.43 -9.20
N ILE A 132 6.36 -5.03 -8.90
CA ILE A 132 5.85 -4.97 -7.54
C ILE A 132 5.87 -6.37 -6.89
N LEU A 133 5.45 -7.41 -7.62
CA LEU A 133 5.50 -8.79 -7.13
C LEU A 133 6.93 -9.25 -6.84
N ALA A 134 7.88 -8.95 -7.72
CA ALA A 134 9.29 -9.31 -7.55
C ALA A 134 9.90 -8.61 -6.32
N LEU A 135 9.64 -7.32 -6.16
CA LEU A 135 10.07 -6.55 -4.99
C LEU A 135 9.43 -7.10 -3.71
N ALA A 136 8.14 -7.45 -3.74
CA ALA A 136 7.43 -8.02 -2.60
C ALA A 136 8.00 -9.38 -2.23
N TRP A 137 8.23 -10.22 -3.22
CA TRP A 137 8.85 -11.53 -3.04
C TRP A 137 10.27 -11.42 -2.47
N PHE A 138 11.07 -10.45 -2.89
CA PHE A 138 12.43 -10.31 -2.37
C PHE A 138 12.47 -9.72 -0.95
N SER A 139 11.64 -8.71 -0.67
CA SER A 139 11.71 -7.93 0.56
C SER A 139 10.83 -8.43 1.70
N HIS A 140 9.95 -9.42 1.48
CA HIS A 140 8.93 -9.80 2.46
C HIS A 140 9.45 -10.15 3.85
N ALA A 141 10.57 -10.87 3.94
CA ALA A 141 11.16 -11.24 5.22
C ALA A 141 11.67 -10.00 5.98
N TRP A 142 12.41 -9.15 5.28
CA TRP A 142 13.02 -7.94 5.84
C TRP A 142 11.95 -6.93 6.29
N VAL A 143 10.98 -6.65 5.41
CA VAL A 143 9.88 -5.71 5.68
C VAL A 143 9.08 -6.12 6.92
N TYR A 144 8.74 -7.41 7.03
CA TYR A 144 7.95 -7.91 8.14
C TYR A 144 8.70 -7.80 9.48
N GLU A 145 10.01 -8.10 9.48
CA GLU A 145 10.87 -8.02 10.65
C GLU A 145 11.12 -6.58 11.10
N VAL A 146 11.54 -5.69 10.19
CA VAL A 146 11.81 -4.28 10.47
C VAL A 146 10.57 -3.61 11.03
N SER A 147 9.42 -3.82 10.38
CA SER A 147 8.15 -3.30 10.89
C SER A 147 7.92 -3.79 12.32
N GLY A 148 8.25 -5.06 12.62
CA GLY A 148 8.06 -5.67 13.94
C GLY A 148 8.93 -5.05 15.01
N ASN A 149 10.18 -4.78 14.68
CA ASN A 149 11.10 -4.08 15.55
C ASN A 149 10.60 -2.67 15.86
N ILE A 150 10.17 -1.92 14.84
CA ILE A 150 9.62 -0.56 15.02
C ILE A 150 8.43 -0.57 15.98
N LEU A 151 7.44 -1.45 15.76
CA LEU A 151 6.27 -1.52 16.64
C LEU A 151 6.63 -1.91 18.08
N ARG A 152 7.60 -2.81 18.26
CA ARG A 152 8.08 -3.20 19.59
C ARG A 152 8.79 -2.06 20.31
N THR A 153 9.64 -1.31 19.61
CA THR A 153 10.33 -0.14 20.15
C THR A 153 9.33 0.94 20.54
N LEU A 154 8.35 1.24 19.68
CA LEU A 154 7.30 2.23 19.97
C LEU A 154 6.45 1.81 21.18
N ALA A 155 6.06 0.53 21.26
CA ALA A 155 5.33 0.02 22.41
C ALA A 155 6.15 0.07 23.71
N GLY A 156 7.46 -0.19 23.62
CA GLY A 156 8.39 -0.06 24.75
C GLY A 156 8.52 1.39 25.23
N LEU A 157 8.66 2.34 24.30
CA LEU A 157 8.71 3.77 24.61
C LEU A 157 7.41 4.26 25.25
N TRP A 158 6.26 3.84 24.72
CA TRP A 158 4.95 4.17 25.29
C TRP A 158 4.83 3.70 26.74
N ARG A 159 5.15 2.44 27.02
CA ARG A 159 5.14 1.87 28.39
C ARG A 159 6.13 2.58 29.32
N ALA A 160 7.30 2.98 28.79
CA ALA A 160 8.29 3.76 29.52
C ALA A 160 7.84 5.19 29.82
N SER A 161 6.92 5.75 29.03
CA SER A 161 6.28 7.05 29.35
C SER A 161 5.18 6.90 30.39
N GLU A 162 4.34 5.86 30.33
CA GLU A 162 3.29 5.62 31.33
C GLU A 162 3.89 5.41 32.73
N SER A 163 4.98 4.64 32.82
CA SER A 163 5.67 4.40 34.10
C SER A 163 6.32 5.65 34.72
N ARG A 164 6.58 6.70 33.94
CA ARG A 164 7.07 8.00 34.45
C ARG A 164 5.97 8.94 34.91
N ILE A 165 4.72 8.73 34.49
CA ILE A 165 3.57 9.58 34.85
C ILE A 165 2.96 9.13 36.19
N VAL A 166 3.26 7.90 36.64
CA VAL A 166 2.71 7.29 37.87
C VAL A 166 3.67 7.43 39.07
N LEU A 167 4.83 8.07 38.90
CA LEU A 167 5.79 8.44 39.95
C LEU A 167 5.76 9.94 40.20
#